data_AF-K1GS46-F1
#
_entry.id   AF-K1GS46-F1
#
_cell.length_a   1.000
_cell.length_b   1.000
_cell.length_c   1.000
_cell.angle_alpha   90.00
_cell.angle_beta   90.00
_cell.angle_gamma   90.00
#
_symmetry.space_group_name_H-M   'P 1'
#
loop_
_entity.id
_entity.type
_entity.pdbx_description
1 polymer ?
#
loop_
_entity_poly.entity_id
_entity_poly.type
_entity_poly.pdbx_seq_one_letter_code
_entity_poly.pdbx_strand_id
1 'polypeptide(L)'
;PKKHKVGGENEIGIDIGTSTIAIVSDNKVELKILAENIEINEKEKIRLQRKLDRQRRANNPNKYNKDGTINIENKEKWKKSKSYVKTKLKLSNLQRKIAEKRKQSHNILANSILEIGTIVKVENMNFKALQRRSKKTEISEKTGKFKKKKRFGKSLSNRAPALLIEIINRKLEYIGKNIIKIDTFKVKASQLNHSTNEYEKKSLSKRWVEILGNKIQRDLYSAFLIKNVKENLEEVNIEKAQKEFKNFVKLHNEEIERIKKGNVKTLKCMGF
;
A
#
# COMPACT_ATOMS: atom_id res chain seq x y z
N PRO A 1 6.55 -19.43 -21.79
CA PRO A 1 6.57 -18.24 -20.91
C PRO A 1 7.81 -17.37 -21.19
N LYS A 2 7.65 -16.08 -21.50
CA LYS A 2 8.79 -15.16 -21.73
C LYS A 2 9.48 -14.90 -20.38
N LYS A 3 10.75 -15.29 -20.24
CA LYS A 3 11.54 -14.96 -19.05
C LYS A 3 11.74 -13.44 -19.03
N HIS A 4 11.37 -12.80 -17.92
CA HIS A 4 11.65 -11.37 -17.73
C HIS A 4 13.14 -11.20 -17.43
N LYS A 5 13.73 -10.13 -17.97
CA LYS A 5 15.11 -9.78 -17.68
C LYS A 5 15.20 -9.41 -16.20
N VAL A 6 16.07 -10.09 -15.46
CA VAL A 6 16.41 -9.69 -14.11
C VAL A 6 17.59 -8.72 -14.23
N GLY A 7 17.49 -7.58 -13.54
CA GLY A 7 18.54 -6.57 -13.50
C GLY A 7 19.78 -7.04 -12.74
N GLY A 8 20.80 -6.18 -12.70
CA GLY A 8 22.02 -6.44 -11.94
C GLY A 8 21.84 -6.29 -10.42
N GLU A 9 22.95 -6.12 -9.72
CA GLU A 9 22.98 -5.94 -8.26
C GLU A 9 22.71 -4.49 -7.83
N ASN A 10 21.88 -3.76 -8.57
CA ASN A 10 21.50 -2.40 -8.21
C ASN A 10 20.62 -2.41 -6.96
N GLU A 11 20.85 -1.43 -6.09
CA GLU A 11 20.05 -1.20 -4.89
C GLU A 11 18.78 -0.40 -5.19
N ILE A 12 17.69 -0.85 -4.58
CA ILE A 12 16.38 -0.25 -4.71
C ILE A 12 15.82 -0.01 -3.32
N GLY A 13 15.47 1.24 -3.02
CA GLY A 13 14.68 1.60 -1.85
C GLY A 13 13.20 1.69 -2.19
N ILE A 14 12.37 1.10 -1.35
CA ILE A 14 10.91 1.11 -1.48
C ILE A 14 10.28 1.71 -0.22
N ASP A 15 9.53 2.80 -0.38
CA ASP A 15 8.57 3.27 0.62
C ASP A 15 7.15 2.92 0.13
N ILE A 16 6.46 2.04 0.86
CA ILE A 16 5.16 1.51 0.48
C ILE A 16 4.07 1.91 1.48
N GLY A 17 3.13 2.72 1.00
CA GLY A 17 1.96 3.12 1.75
C GLY A 17 0.78 2.14 1.60
N THR A 18 -0.38 2.57 2.10
CA THR A 18 -1.63 1.78 1.95
C THR A 18 -2.19 1.77 0.53
N SER A 19 -1.76 2.72 -0.32
CA SER A 19 -2.30 2.93 -1.67
C SER A 19 -1.26 3.29 -2.72
N THR A 20 -0.07 3.69 -2.32
CA THR A 20 1.00 4.20 -3.18
C THR A 20 2.31 3.51 -2.85
N ILE A 21 3.24 3.57 -3.78
CA ILE A 21 4.59 3.06 -3.64
C ILE A 21 5.55 4.07 -4.27
N ALA A 22 6.60 4.41 -3.54
CA ALA A 22 7.77 5.13 -4.01
C ALA A 22 8.90 4.12 -4.22
N ILE A 23 9.57 4.19 -5.38
CA ILE A 23 10.65 3.29 -5.78
C ILE A 23 11.83 4.19 -6.18
N VAL A 24 12.99 3.98 -5.57
CA VAL A 24 14.19 4.77 -5.84
C VAL A 24 15.39 3.86 -6.04
N SER A 25 16.16 4.16 -7.08
CA SER A 25 17.43 3.53 -7.46
C SER A 25 18.31 4.58 -8.14
N ASP A 26 19.55 4.22 -8.50
CA ASP A 26 20.48 5.16 -9.17
C ASP A 26 20.08 5.56 -10.58
N ASN A 27 19.25 4.77 -11.26
CA ASN A 27 18.83 5.03 -12.63
C ASN A 27 17.34 5.33 -12.76
N LYS A 28 16.56 5.19 -11.67
CA LYS A 28 15.10 5.32 -11.74
C LYS A 28 14.46 5.74 -10.42
N VAL A 29 13.55 6.69 -10.51
CA VAL A 29 12.66 7.15 -9.44
C VAL A 29 11.22 7.06 -9.94
N GLU A 30 10.33 6.42 -9.19
CA GLU A 30 8.91 6.29 -9.54
C GLU A 30 8.00 6.46 -8.33
N LEU A 31 6.90 7.19 -8.49
CA LEU A 31 5.81 7.27 -7.52
C LEU A 31 4.51 6.78 -8.18
N LYS A 32 4.04 5.61 -7.76
CA LYS A 32 2.92 4.92 -8.40
C LYS A 32 1.76 4.67 -7.44
N ILE A 33 0.56 4.66 -8.00
CA ILE A 33 -0.62 4.13 -7.32
C ILE A 33 -0.63 2.61 -7.47
N LEU A 34 -0.75 1.91 -6.34
CA LEU A 34 -0.83 0.45 -6.33
C LEU A 34 -2.13 -0.02 -7.00
N ALA A 35 -2.05 -1.01 -7.89
CA ALA A 35 -3.22 -1.63 -8.51
C ALA A 35 -4.18 -0.58 -9.12
N GLU A 36 -3.63 0.44 -9.79
CA GLU A 36 -4.35 1.61 -10.31
C GLU A 36 -5.47 1.23 -11.29
N ASN A 37 -5.17 0.31 -12.21
CA ASN A 37 -6.04 -0.09 -13.33
C ASN A 37 -7.17 -1.04 -12.93
N ILE A 38 -7.43 -1.20 -11.63
CA ILE A 38 -8.47 -2.10 -11.14
C ILE A 38 -9.74 -1.32 -10.88
N GLU A 39 -10.63 -1.39 -11.86
CA GLU A 39 -12.00 -0.96 -11.68
C GLU A 39 -12.73 -1.92 -10.75
N ILE A 40 -13.20 -1.40 -9.61
CA ILE A 40 -13.98 -2.18 -8.65
C ILE A 40 -15.42 -1.69 -8.72
N ASN A 41 -16.34 -2.53 -9.20
CA ASN A 41 -17.77 -2.26 -9.15
C ASN A 41 -18.29 -2.40 -7.70
N GLU A 42 -18.02 -1.39 -6.89
CA GLU A 42 -18.44 -1.34 -5.49
C GLU A 42 -19.95 -1.33 -5.33
N LYS A 43 -20.67 -0.69 -6.26
CA LYS A 43 -22.14 -0.64 -6.25
C LYS A 43 -22.72 -2.06 -6.34
N GLU A 44 -22.25 -2.85 -7.30
CA GLU A 44 -22.71 -4.24 -7.46
C GLU A 44 -22.29 -5.12 -6.29
N LYS A 45 -21.06 -4.95 -5.79
CA LYS A 45 -20.59 -5.67 -4.59
C LYS A 45 -21.50 -5.41 -3.39
N ILE A 46 -21.85 -4.14 -3.13
CA ILE A 46 -22.76 -3.76 -2.04
C ILE A 46 -24.16 -4.32 -2.28
N ARG A 47 -24.68 -4.25 -3.51
CA ARG A 47 -25.99 -4.79 -3.88
C ARG A 47 -26.08 -6.29 -3.59
N LEU A 48 -25.08 -7.07 -4.01
CA LEU A 48 -25.00 -8.50 -3.77
C LEU A 48 -24.87 -8.83 -2.28
N GLN A 49 -24.04 -8.09 -1.53
CA GLN A 49 -23.89 -8.28 -0.08
C GLN A 49 -25.21 -8.03 0.67
N ARG A 50 -25.92 -6.95 0.34
CA ARG A 50 -27.23 -6.64 0.93
C ARG A 50 -28.28 -7.69 0.56
N LYS A 51 -28.27 -8.17 -0.69
CA LYS A 51 -29.17 -9.25 -1.14
C LYS A 51 -28.91 -10.55 -0.37
N LEU A 52 -27.64 -10.91 -0.15
CA LEU A 52 -27.27 -12.07 0.67
C LEU A 52 -27.75 -11.94 2.11
N ASP A 53 -27.61 -10.76 2.72
CA ASP A 53 -28.06 -10.54 4.09
C ASP A 53 -29.58 -10.72 4.21
N ARG A 54 -30.37 -10.11 3.31
CA ARG A 54 -31.83 -10.27 3.28
C ARG A 54 -32.26 -11.71 3.07
N GLN A 55 -31.66 -12.41 2.11
CA GLN A 55 -31.94 -13.82 1.85
C GLN A 55 -31.59 -14.71 3.05
N ARG A 56 -30.47 -14.45 3.72
CA ARG A 56 -30.06 -15.18 4.92
C ARG A 56 -31.08 -15.00 6.06
N ARG A 57 -31.53 -13.77 6.29
CA ARG A 57 -32.55 -13.43 7.29
C ARG A 57 -33.89 -14.10 7.00
N ALA A 58 -34.40 -13.97 5.77
CA ALA A 58 -35.66 -14.58 5.35
C ALA A 58 -35.64 -16.11 5.45
N ASN A 59 -34.53 -16.76 5.09
CA ASN A 59 -34.40 -18.22 5.18
C ASN A 59 -34.21 -18.73 6.63
N ASN A 60 -33.87 -17.85 7.58
CA ASN A 60 -33.50 -18.23 8.95
C ASN A 60 -34.02 -17.20 9.98
N PRO A 61 -35.33 -16.95 10.06
CA PRO A 61 -35.87 -15.92 10.97
C PRO A 61 -35.56 -16.22 12.44
N ASN A 62 -35.57 -17.51 12.84
CA ASN A 62 -35.26 -17.99 14.18
C ASN A 62 -33.78 -17.80 14.61
N LYS A 63 -32.91 -17.34 13.71
CA LYS A 63 -31.48 -17.05 13.98
C LYS A 63 -31.21 -15.62 14.41
N TYR A 64 -32.25 -14.80 14.57
CA TYR A 64 -32.10 -13.38 14.89
C TYR A 64 -32.94 -13.01 16.11
N ASN A 65 -32.37 -12.14 16.95
CA ASN A 65 -33.07 -11.54 18.08
C ASN A 65 -34.05 -10.46 17.59
N LYS A 66 -34.95 -9.99 18.48
CA LYS A 66 -35.90 -8.91 18.17
C LYS A 66 -35.22 -7.61 17.72
N ASP A 67 -34.01 -7.34 18.22
CA ASP A 67 -33.18 -6.19 17.83
C ASP A 67 -32.43 -6.37 16.50
N GLY A 68 -32.60 -7.53 15.83
CA GLY A 68 -31.98 -7.85 14.54
C GLY A 68 -30.54 -8.36 14.62
N THR A 69 -29.97 -8.50 15.82
CA THR A 69 -28.68 -9.17 16.05
C THR A 69 -28.78 -10.68 15.87
N ILE A 70 -27.65 -11.36 15.67
CA ILE A 70 -27.64 -12.83 15.54
C ILE A 70 -27.87 -13.44 16.92
N ASN A 71 -28.87 -14.32 17.03
CA ASN A 71 -29.03 -15.15 18.22
C ASN A 71 -27.89 -16.17 18.29
N ILE A 72 -26.94 -15.96 19.21
CA ILE A 72 -25.75 -16.80 19.37
C ILE A 72 -26.04 -18.13 20.08
N GLU A 73 -27.15 -18.24 20.80
CA GLU A 73 -27.56 -19.44 21.52
C GLU A 73 -28.09 -20.49 20.53
N ASN A 74 -28.78 -20.05 19.47
CA ASN A 74 -29.26 -20.95 18.44
C ASN A 74 -28.09 -21.51 17.58
N LYS A 75 -27.75 -22.78 17.76
CA LYS A 75 -26.65 -23.50 17.07
C LYS A 75 -27.04 -24.27 15.80
N GLU A 76 -28.30 -24.26 15.38
CA GLU A 76 -28.75 -24.92 14.14
C GLU A 76 -27.93 -24.51 12.89
N LYS A 77 -27.89 -25.36 11.87
CA LYS A 77 -27.21 -25.03 10.61
C LYS A 77 -27.98 -23.94 9.85
N TRP A 78 -27.26 -22.98 9.26
CA TRP A 78 -27.84 -21.96 8.39
C TRP A 78 -28.47 -22.59 7.14
N LYS A 79 -29.79 -22.44 6.98
CA LYS A 79 -30.54 -22.80 5.77
C LYS A 79 -30.15 -21.88 4.62
N LYS A 80 -29.75 -22.48 3.49
CA LYS A 80 -29.30 -21.78 2.29
C LYS A 80 -30.15 -22.20 1.10
N SER A 81 -31.04 -21.31 0.65
CA SER A 81 -31.82 -21.54 -0.57
C SER A 81 -30.92 -21.55 -1.83
N LYS A 82 -31.38 -22.21 -2.90
CA LYS A 82 -30.67 -22.21 -4.21
C LYS A 82 -30.36 -20.78 -4.69
N SER A 83 -31.28 -19.84 -4.47
CA SER A 83 -31.12 -18.42 -4.81
C SER A 83 -30.04 -17.72 -3.96
N TYR A 84 -29.93 -18.06 -2.67
CA TYR A 84 -28.85 -17.57 -1.81
C TYR A 84 -27.49 -18.06 -2.30
N VAL A 85 -27.38 -19.35 -2.63
CA VAL A 85 -26.14 -19.96 -3.15
C VAL A 85 -25.73 -19.29 -4.46
N LYS A 86 -26.65 -19.10 -5.42
CA LYS A 86 -26.37 -18.40 -6.69
C LYS A 86 -25.87 -16.97 -6.46
N THR A 87 -26.47 -16.23 -5.53
CA THR A 87 -26.02 -14.87 -5.18
C THR A 87 -24.62 -14.88 -4.56
N LYS A 88 -24.33 -15.86 -3.69
CA LYS A 88 -23.02 -16.02 -3.03
C LYS A 88 -21.93 -16.31 -4.06
N LEU A 89 -22.21 -17.19 -5.02
CA LEU A 89 -21.30 -17.51 -6.12
C LEU A 89 -21.02 -16.28 -7.00
N LYS A 90 -22.04 -15.48 -7.33
CA LYS A 90 -21.84 -14.21 -8.06
C LYS A 90 -20.89 -13.27 -7.32
N LEU A 91 -21.11 -13.07 -6.01
CA LEU A 91 -20.24 -12.22 -5.19
C LEU A 91 -18.82 -12.78 -5.11
N SER A 92 -18.66 -14.09 -4.91
CA SER A 92 -17.37 -14.76 -4.85
C SER A 92 -16.61 -14.62 -6.16
N ASN A 93 -17.26 -14.83 -7.31
CA ASN A 93 -16.64 -14.67 -8.62
C ASN A 93 -16.21 -13.21 -8.88
N LEU A 94 -17.02 -12.23 -8.48
CA LEU A 94 -16.65 -10.82 -8.55
C LEU A 94 -15.39 -10.54 -7.73
N GLN A 95 -15.33 -11.03 -6.48
CA GLN A 95 -14.17 -10.87 -5.61
C GLN A 95 -12.92 -11.57 -6.15
N ARG A 96 -13.08 -12.78 -6.71
CA ARG A 96 -12.01 -13.54 -7.36
C ARG A 96 -11.41 -12.75 -8.53
N LYS A 97 -12.25 -12.22 -9.43
CA LYS A 97 -11.78 -11.39 -10.57
C LYS A 97 -10.95 -10.19 -10.11
N ILE A 98 -11.37 -9.50 -9.04
CA ILE A 98 -10.61 -8.37 -8.50
C ILE A 98 -9.28 -8.85 -7.90
N ALA A 99 -9.27 -9.98 -7.21
CA ALA A 99 -8.04 -10.56 -6.66
C ALA A 99 -7.02 -10.92 -7.73
N GLU A 100 -7.46 -11.57 -8.82
CA GLU A 100 -6.59 -11.91 -9.95
C GLU A 100 -6.03 -10.66 -10.63
N LYS A 101 -6.86 -9.62 -10.86
CA LYS A 101 -6.38 -8.35 -11.41
C LYS A 101 -5.31 -7.70 -10.52
N ARG A 102 -5.47 -7.75 -9.18
CA ARG A 102 -4.43 -7.26 -8.23
C ARG A 102 -3.15 -8.05 -8.36
N LYS A 103 -3.25 -9.37 -8.37
CA LYS A 103 -2.10 -10.27 -8.53
C LYS A 103 -1.38 -10.00 -9.84
N GLN A 104 -2.10 -9.83 -10.95
CA GLN A 104 -1.51 -9.50 -12.25
C GLN A 104 -0.80 -8.15 -12.23
N SER A 105 -1.48 -7.10 -11.75
CA SER A 105 -0.89 -5.75 -11.64
C SER A 105 0.39 -5.76 -10.81
N HIS A 106 0.40 -6.49 -9.69
CA HIS A 106 1.57 -6.56 -8.81
C HIS A 106 2.69 -7.44 -9.37
N ASN A 107 2.38 -8.47 -10.16
CA ASN A 107 3.41 -9.21 -10.88
C ASN A 107 4.11 -8.35 -11.93
N ILE A 108 3.35 -7.52 -12.66
CA ILE A 108 3.92 -6.57 -13.64
C ILE A 108 4.82 -5.57 -12.93
N LEU A 109 4.34 -4.97 -11.83
CA LEU A 109 5.13 -4.00 -11.07
C LEU A 109 6.38 -4.65 -10.46
N ALA A 110 6.27 -5.85 -9.87
CA ALA A 110 7.42 -6.57 -9.34
C ALA A 110 8.46 -6.91 -10.42
N ASN A 111 8.02 -7.30 -11.63
CA ASN A 111 8.95 -7.48 -12.75
C ASN A 111 9.69 -6.18 -13.09
N SER A 112 8.97 -5.05 -13.18
CA SER A 112 9.61 -3.76 -13.44
C SER A 112 10.60 -3.32 -12.35
N ILE A 113 10.33 -3.68 -11.09
CA ILE A 113 11.26 -3.44 -9.97
C ILE A 113 12.50 -4.31 -10.13
N LEU A 114 12.33 -5.60 -10.43
CA LEU A 114 13.45 -6.53 -10.57
C LEU A 114 14.25 -6.34 -11.86
N GLU A 115 13.68 -5.68 -12.87
CA GLU A 115 14.40 -5.21 -14.05
C GLU A 115 15.39 -4.07 -13.70
N ILE A 116 15.07 -3.26 -12.68
CA ILE A 116 15.95 -2.19 -12.18
C ILE A 116 17.14 -2.78 -11.42
N GLY A 117 16.89 -3.76 -10.54
CA GLY A 117 17.88 -4.26 -9.59
C GLY A 117 17.35 -5.37 -8.68
N THR A 118 18.28 -6.04 -8.00
CA THR A 118 17.98 -7.23 -7.18
C THR A 118 18.19 -7.04 -5.69
N ILE A 119 18.80 -5.92 -5.25
CA ILE A 119 18.97 -5.59 -3.84
C ILE A 119 17.83 -4.67 -3.40
N VAL A 120 16.72 -5.25 -2.96
CA VAL A 120 15.49 -4.51 -2.64
C VAL A 120 15.38 -4.28 -1.13
N LYS A 121 15.47 -3.02 -0.69
CA LYS A 121 15.29 -2.58 0.70
C LYS A 121 13.91 -1.97 0.91
N VAL A 122 13.22 -2.34 1.99
CA VAL A 122 11.87 -1.83 2.33
C VAL A 122 11.71 -1.68 3.84
N GLU A 123 10.88 -0.73 4.27
CA GLU A 123 10.43 -0.66 5.66
C GLU A 123 9.60 -1.87 6.09
N ASN A 124 9.78 -2.33 7.33
CA ASN A 124 9.00 -3.42 7.91
C ASN A 124 7.62 -2.93 8.39
N MET A 125 6.70 -2.69 7.46
CA MET A 125 5.39 -2.13 7.79
C MET A 125 4.38 -3.19 8.26
N ASN A 126 3.71 -2.93 9.40
CA ASN A 126 2.65 -3.80 9.91
C ASN A 126 1.28 -3.50 9.26
N PHE A 127 1.02 -4.10 8.10
CA PHE A 127 -0.25 -3.95 7.37
C PHE A 127 -1.47 -4.43 8.19
N LYS A 128 -1.30 -5.43 9.06
CA LYS A 128 -2.36 -5.95 9.93
C LYS A 128 -2.79 -4.90 10.97
N ALA A 129 -1.83 -4.16 11.52
CA ALA A 129 -2.12 -3.04 12.40
C ALA A 129 -2.88 -1.92 11.66
N LEU A 130 -2.47 -1.58 10.43
CA LEU A 130 -3.14 -0.57 9.60
C LEU A 130 -4.58 -0.95 9.19
N GLN A 131 -4.86 -2.25 9.10
CA GLN A 131 -6.21 -2.76 8.81
C GLN A 131 -7.20 -2.43 9.94
N ARG A 132 -6.72 -2.35 11.19
CA ARG A 132 -7.57 -2.10 12.36
C ARG A 132 -8.18 -0.69 12.29
N ARG A 133 -9.49 -0.61 12.55
CA ARG A 133 -10.19 0.67 12.73
C ARG A 133 -9.78 1.27 14.07
N SER A 134 -9.55 2.59 14.10
CA SER A 134 -9.32 3.29 15.37
C SER A 134 -10.49 3.04 16.33
N LYS A 135 -10.21 2.79 17.62
CA LYS A 135 -11.23 2.69 18.67
C LYS A 135 -11.68 4.08 19.14
N LYS A 136 -10.77 5.06 19.10
CA LYS A 136 -11.02 6.45 19.52
C LYS A 136 -12.15 7.07 18.71
N THR A 137 -13.09 7.68 19.42
CA THR A 137 -14.14 8.54 18.85
C THR A 137 -13.70 9.97 19.09
N GLU A 138 -13.76 10.81 18.06
CA GLU A 138 -13.36 12.21 18.15
C GLU A 138 -14.49 13.08 17.62
N ILE A 139 -14.64 14.27 18.20
CA ILE A 139 -15.57 15.29 17.74
C ILE A 139 -14.76 16.36 17.00
N SER A 140 -15.31 16.88 15.92
CA SER A 140 -14.70 17.98 15.19
C SER A 140 -14.97 19.30 15.91
N GLU A 141 -13.92 19.93 16.45
CA GLU A 141 -14.01 21.28 17.03
C GLU A 141 -14.69 22.27 16.08
N LYS A 142 -14.37 22.21 14.79
CA LYS A 142 -14.97 23.09 13.76
C LYS A 142 -16.47 22.89 13.50
N THR A 143 -17.01 21.69 13.72
CA THR A 143 -18.38 21.35 13.24
C THR A 143 -19.28 20.75 14.32
N GLY A 144 -18.77 20.46 15.51
CA GLY A 144 -19.47 19.74 16.58
C GLY A 144 -19.83 18.28 16.26
N LYS A 145 -19.54 17.79 15.04
CA LYS A 145 -19.94 16.44 14.59
C LYS A 145 -18.85 15.40 14.86
N PHE A 146 -19.26 14.15 15.08
CA PHE A 146 -18.34 13.02 15.20
C PHE A 146 -17.49 12.85 13.93
N LYS A 147 -16.16 12.84 14.10
CA LYS A 147 -15.22 12.53 13.02
C LYS A 147 -15.34 11.06 12.61
N LYS A 148 -15.18 10.79 11.32
CA LYS A 148 -15.05 9.41 10.83
C LYS A 148 -13.79 8.79 11.45
N LYS A 149 -13.95 7.68 12.16
CA LYS A 149 -12.81 6.91 12.69
C LYS A 149 -11.85 6.52 11.57
N LYS A 150 -10.55 6.71 11.80
CA LYS A 150 -9.47 6.31 10.89
C LYS A 150 -9.57 4.81 10.56
N ARG A 151 -9.54 4.49 9.27
CA ARG A 151 -9.64 3.12 8.74
C ARG A 151 -8.94 3.01 7.38
N PHE A 152 -8.00 2.06 7.26
CA PHE A 152 -7.35 1.76 5.98
C PHE A 152 -7.75 0.41 5.39
N GLY A 153 -8.59 -0.37 6.07
CA GLY A 153 -9.00 -1.70 5.59
C GLY A 153 -9.60 -1.70 4.18
N LYS A 154 -10.28 -0.62 3.78
CA LYS A 154 -10.79 -0.47 2.41
C LYS A 154 -9.66 -0.28 1.40
N SER A 155 -8.74 0.64 1.66
CA SER A 155 -7.56 0.87 0.81
C SER A 155 -6.71 -0.38 0.71
N LEU A 156 -6.40 -1.03 1.83
CA LEU A 156 -5.63 -2.28 1.87
C LEU A 156 -6.33 -3.40 1.08
N SER A 157 -7.65 -3.56 1.21
CA SER A 157 -8.41 -4.54 0.42
C SER A 157 -8.39 -4.25 -1.07
N ASN A 158 -8.35 -2.97 -1.47
CA ASN A 158 -8.41 -2.57 -2.88
C ASN A 158 -7.02 -2.57 -3.53
N ARG A 159 -5.98 -2.19 -2.77
CA ARG A 159 -4.62 -1.91 -3.25
C ARG A 159 -3.64 -3.04 -2.96
N ALA A 160 -3.89 -3.84 -1.92
CA ALA A 160 -3.11 -5.00 -1.49
C ALA A 160 -1.57 -4.79 -1.51
N PRO A 161 -1.02 -3.79 -0.81
CA PRO A 161 0.42 -3.54 -0.77
C PRO A 161 1.23 -4.74 -0.24
N ALA A 162 0.73 -5.44 0.78
CA ALA A 162 1.38 -6.64 1.32
C ALA A 162 1.58 -7.75 0.25
N LEU A 163 0.63 -7.89 -0.68
CA LEU A 163 0.73 -8.86 -1.77
C LEU A 163 1.86 -8.50 -2.75
N LEU A 164 2.11 -7.21 -2.98
CA LEU A 164 3.24 -6.79 -3.81
C LEU A 164 4.57 -7.18 -3.17
N ILE A 165 4.74 -6.92 -1.87
CA ILE A 165 5.95 -7.31 -1.11
C ILE A 165 6.17 -8.81 -1.15
N GLU A 166 5.11 -9.61 -0.95
CA GLU A 166 5.17 -11.07 -1.07
C GLU A 166 5.58 -11.53 -2.48
N ILE A 167 5.02 -10.91 -3.53
CA ILE A 167 5.38 -11.24 -4.92
C ILE A 167 6.84 -10.89 -5.23
N ILE A 168 7.33 -9.74 -4.75
CA ILE A 168 8.74 -9.34 -4.91
C ILE A 168 9.64 -10.36 -4.21
N ASN A 169 9.36 -10.69 -2.94
CA ASN A 169 10.17 -11.65 -2.18
C ASN A 169 10.24 -13.02 -2.87
N ARG A 170 9.08 -13.58 -3.25
CA ARG A 170 9.03 -14.86 -3.96
C ARG A 170 9.82 -14.84 -5.27
N LYS A 171 9.85 -13.71 -5.98
CA LYS A 171 10.61 -13.60 -7.23
C LYS A 171 12.11 -13.49 -6.99
N LEU A 172 12.53 -12.82 -5.92
CA LEU A 172 13.91 -12.79 -5.47
C LEU A 172 14.38 -14.19 -5.00
N GLU A 173 13.51 -14.95 -4.34
CA GLU A 173 13.85 -16.32 -3.89
C GLU A 173 14.25 -17.23 -5.07
N TYR A 174 13.65 -17.05 -6.25
CA TYR A 174 14.03 -17.80 -7.46
C TYR A 174 15.46 -17.54 -7.95
N ILE A 175 16.10 -16.47 -7.49
CA ILE A 175 17.50 -16.14 -7.77
C ILE A 175 18.37 -16.20 -6.50
N GLY A 176 17.90 -16.88 -5.45
CA GLY A 176 18.63 -17.03 -4.18
C GLY A 176 18.71 -15.77 -3.33
N LYS A 177 17.89 -14.76 -3.61
CA LYS A 177 17.86 -13.49 -2.86
C LYS A 177 16.54 -13.33 -2.08
N ASN A 178 16.48 -12.36 -1.19
CA ASN A 178 15.28 -12.01 -0.44
C ASN A 178 15.14 -10.48 -0.35
N ILE A 179 13.94 -10.00 -0.03
CA ILE A 179 13.74 -8.60 0.29
C ILE A 179 14.41 -8.28 1.63
N ILE A 180 15.13 -7.16 1.67
CA ILE A 180 15.81 -6.66 2.87
C ILE A 180 14.84 -5.75 3.61
N LYS A 181 14.42 -6.16 4.81
CA LYS A 181 13.53 -5.36 5.67
C LYS A 181 14.36 -4.56 6.66
N ILE A 182 14.31 -3.24 6.56
CA ILE A 182 15.02 -2.35 7.48
C ILE A 182 14.28 -2.17 8.81
N ASP A 183 15.01 -1.79 9.86
CA ASP A 183 14.40 -1.40 11.13
C ASP A 183 13.77 0.00 11.01
N THR A 184 12.45 0.03 10.80
CA THR A 184 11.69 1.26 10.67
C THR A 184 11.74 2.14 11.92
N PHE A 185 11.90 1.56 13.12
CA PHE A 185 11.93 2.31 14.37
C PHE A 185 13.27 2.99 14.62
N LYS A 186 14.37 2.36 14.19
CA LYS A 186 15.71 2.97 14.27
C LYS A 186 15.94 3.96 13.14
N VAL A 187 15.68 3.55 11.89
CA VAL A 187 15.94 4.39 10.70
C VAL A 187 15.03 5.60 10.61
N LYS A 188 13.73 5.47 10.93
CA LYS A 188 12.71 6.53 10.83
C LYS A 188 12.83 7.39 9.55
N ALA A 189 12.93 6.75 8.38
CA ALA A 189 13.25 7.40 7.11
C ALA A 189 12.32 8.60 6.79
N SER A 190 11.03 8.48 7.10
CA SER A 190 10.06 9.58 6.92
C SER A 190 10.32 10.86 7.76
N GLN A 191 11.21 10.79 8.76
CA GLN A 191 11.53 11.87 9.69
C GLN A 191 12.94 12.44 9.48
N LEU A 192 13.91 11.61 9.11
CA LEU A 192 15.32 11.97 8.98
C LEU A 192 15.58 13.01 7.87
N ASN A 193 16.45 13.98 8.15
CA ASN A 193 17.12 14.80 7.15
C ASN A 193 18.60 14.36 7.03
N HIS A 194 19.03 13.85 5.88
CA HIS A 194 20.40 13.37 5.71
C HIS A 194 21.45 14.50 5.70
N SER A 195 21.05 15.75 5.43
CA SER A 195 22.00 16.86 5.39
C SER A 195 22.37 17.36 6.79
N THR A 196 21.41 17.39 7.71
CA THR A 196 21.63 17.82 9.11
C THR A 196 21.77 16.66 10.08
N ASN A 197 21.45 15.44 9.64
CA ASN A 197 21.34 14.24 10.47
C ASN A 197 20.29 14.35 11.60
N GLU A 198 19.29 15.21 11.43
CA GLU A 198 18.25 15.45 12.43
C GLU A 198 16.92 14.77 12.06
N TYR A 199 16.13 14.47 13.09
CA TYR A 199 14.81 13.85 12.94
C TYR A 199 13.69 14.84 13.22
N GLU A 200 12.89 15.15 12.20
CA GLU A 200 11.70 16.01 12.35
C GLU A 200 10.43 15.17 12.16
N LYS A 201 9.54 15.17 13.17
CA LYS A 201 8.21 14.56 13.04
C LYS A 201 7.34 15.41 12.11
N LYS A 202 7.08 14.90 10.91
CA LYS A 202 6.25 15.56 9.90
C LYS A 202 4.79 15.13 9.99
N SER A 203 3.87 16.07 9.83
CA SER A 203 2.44 15.76 9.78
C SER A 203 2.09 14.95 8.53
N LEU A 204 1.00 14.17 8.59
CA LEU A 204 0.55 13.35 7.45
C LEU A 204 0.11 14.18 6.23
N SER A 205 -0.19 15.48 6.42
CA SER A 205 -0.53 16.42 5.36
C SER A 205 0.69 17.06 4.69
N LYS A 206 1.84 17.16 5.37
CA LYS A 206 3.11 17.64 4.80
C LYS A 206 3.67 16.55 3.88
N ARG A 207 3.42 16.69 2.57
CA ARG A 207 3.84 15.75 1.50
C ARG A 207 5.11 16.16 0.76
N TRP A 208 5.55 17.40 0.99
CA TRP A 208 6.76 17.96 0.42
C TRP A 208 7.68 18.39 1.57
N VAL A 209 8.97 18.20 1.37
CA VAL A 209 10.04 18.56 2.31
C VAL A 209 11.08 19.38 1.57
N GLU A 210 11.75 20.28 2.28
CA GLU A 210 12.85 21.05 1.73
C GLU A 210 14.15 20.46 2.26
N ILE A 211 15.04 20.05 1.34
CA ILE A 211 16.31 19.42 1.66
C ILE A 211 17.38 20.08 0.78
N LEU A 212 18.35 20.76 1.41
CA LEU A 212 19.41 21.49 0.70
C LEU A 212 18.85 22.42 -0.40
N GLY A 213 17.80 23.20 -0.07
CA GLY A 213 17.14 24.12 -1.00
C GLY A 213 16.27 23.47 -2.09
N ASN A 214 16.12 22.13 -2.08
CA ASN A 214 15.31 21.41 -3.05
C ASN A 214 13.96 20.99 -2.45
N LYS A 215 12.87 21.21 -3.18
CA LYS A 215 11.53 20.76 -2.80
C LYS A 215 11.28 19.32 -3.23
N ILE A 216 11.36 18.39 -2.29
CA ILE A 216 11.32 16.94 -2.53
C ILE A 216 10.01 16.33 -2.02
N GLN A 217 9.44 15.39 -2.78
CA GLN A 217 8.29 14.60 -2.37
C GLN A 217 8.70 13.62 -1.26
N ARG A 218 7.95 13.63 -0.16
CA ARG A 218 8.35 12.99 1.10
C ARG A 218 8.48 11.46 1.00
N ASP A 219 7.57 10.79 0.31
CA ASP A 219 7.57 9.32 0.20
C ASP A 219 8.72 8.87 -0.73
N LEU A 220 9.02 9.62 -1.81
CA LEU A 220 10.22 9.43 -2.65
C LEU A 220 11.52 9.66 -1.86
N TYR A 221 11.55 10.69 -1.02
CA TYR A 221 12.70 10.94 -0.15
C TYR A 221 12.89 9.83 0.90
N SER A 222 11.80 9.30 1.44
CA SER A 222 11.85 8.15 2.37
C SER A 222 12.43 6.92 1.66
N ALA A 223 11.97 6.62 0.44
CA ALA A 223 12.53 5.54 -0.38
C ALA A 223 14.02 5.74 -0.70
N PHE A 224 14.45 6.98 -0.97
CA PHE A 224 15.86 7.33 -1.16
C PHE A 224 16.72 7.02 0.08
N LEU A 225 16.23 7.39 1.27
CA LEU A 225 16.90 7.08 2.53
C LEU A 225 16.94 5.57 2.80
N ILE A 226 15.84 4.85 2.54
CA ILE A 226 15.74 3.39 2.68
C ILE A 226 16.76 2.67 1.78
N LYS A 227 16.93 3.12 0.53
CA LYS A 227 17.97 2.62 -0.40
C LYS A 227 19.36 2.73 0.25
N ASN A 228 19.62 3.85 0.90
CA ASN A 228 20.89 4.21 1.51
C ASN A 228 21.10 3.71 2.95
N VAL A 229 20.28 2.79 3.45
CA VAL A 229 20.51 2.15 4.76
C VAL A 229 21.74 1.24 4.72
N LYS A 230 22.55 1.28 5.79
CA LYS A 230 23.75 0.43 5.96
C LYS A 230 23.35 -1.05 6.08
N GLU A 231 24.35 -1.94 5.98
CA GLU A 231 24.14 -3.39 6.09
C GLU A 231 23.59 -3.85 7.44
N ASN A 232 23.81 -3.06 8.51
CA ASN A 232 23.21 -3.31 9.82
C ASN A 232 21.68 -3.12 9.84
N LEU A 233 21.09 -2.49 8.80
CA LEU A 233 19.66 -2.25 8.63
C LEU A 233 19.02 -1.24 9.58
N GLU A 234 19.83 -0.52 10.37
CA GLU A 234 19.36 0.31 11.48
C GLU A 234 19.57 1.81 11.29
N GLU A 235 20.47 2.20 10.40
CA GLU A 235 20.83 3.60 10.16
C GLU A 235 21.12 3.88 8.68
N VAL A 236 20.91 5.12 8.27
CA VAL A 236 21.24 5.59 6.92
C VAL A 236 22.75 5.83 6.83
N ASN A 237 23.36 5.40 5.73
CA ASN A 237 24.71 5.83 5.37
C ASN A 237 24.64 7.28 4.86
N ILE A 238 24.91 8.23 5.77
CA ILE A 238 24.80 9.67 5.49
C ILE A 238 25.76 10.10 4.38
N GLU A 239 27.02 9.65 4.41
CA GLU A 239 28.01 9.99 3.38
C GLU A 239 27.58 9.50 1.99
N LYS A 240 27.05 8.27 1.92
CA LYS A 240 26.52 7.70 0.68
C LYS A 240 25.29 8.49 0.20
N ALA A 241 24.36 8.78 1.10
CA ALA A 241 23.19 9.59 0.78
C ALA A 241 23.60 10.98 0.26
N GLN A 242 24.56 11.65 0.88
CA GLN A 242 25.07 12.94 0.40
C GLN A 242 25.65 12.85 -1.02
N LYS A 243 26.46 11.82 -1.30
CA LYS A 243 27.05 11.61 -2.65
C LYS A 243 25.99 11.34 -3.71
N GLU A 244 24.95 10.57 -3.39
CA GLU A 244 23.90 10.19 -4.34
C GLU A 244 22.80 11.25 -4.49
N PHE A 245 22.68 12.19 -3.55
CA PHE A 245 21.53 13.10 -3.48
C PHE A 245 21.34 13.92 -4.75
N LYS A 246 22.43 14.44 -5.35
CA LYS A 246 22.36 15.23 -6.58
C LYS A 246 21.69 14.46 -7.73
N ASN A 247 22.04 13.19 -7.90
CA ASN A 247 21.43 12.34 -8.93
C ASN A 247 19.97 12.01 -8.59
N PHE A 248 19.68 11.71 -7.32
CA PHE A 248 18.31 11.50 -6.87
C PHE A 248 17.40 12.71 -7.16
N VAL A 249 17.86 13.94 -6.88
CA VAL A 249 17.09 15.17 -7.14
C VAL A 249 16.76 15.31 -8.63
N LYS A 250 17.71 15.02 -9.52
CA LYS A 250 17.49 15.04 -10.97
C LYS A 250 16.35 14.09 -11.36
N LEU A 251 16.47 12.81 -11.02
CA LEU A 251 15.48 11.78 -11.35
C LEU A 251 14.12 12.03 -10.67
N HIS A 252 14.14 12.54 -9.44
CA HIS A 252 12.95 12.97 -8.73
C HIS A 252 12.20 14.04 -9.53
N ASN A 253 12.89 15.09 -9.98
CA ASN A 253 12.23 16.19 -10.70
C ASN A 253 11.65 15.72 -12.04
N GLU A 254 12.35 14.83 -12.75
CA GLU A 254 11.82 14.19 -13.96
C GLU A 254 10.52 13.41 -13.68
N GLU A 255 10.47 12.64 -12.60
CA GLU A 255 9.28 11.89 -12.20
C GLU A 255 8.11 12.80 -11.79
N ILE A 256 8.40 13.88 -11.04
CA ILE A 256 7.37 14.86 -10.68
C ILE A 256 6.80 15.55 -11.93
N GLU A 257 7.64 15.93 -12.88
CA GLU A 257 7.20 16.53 -14.13
C GLU A 257 6.39 15.54 -14.98
N ARG A 258 6.80 14.26 -15.04
CA ARG A 258 6.02 13.20 -15.69
C ARG A 258 4.62 13.07 -15.08
N ILE A 259 4.49 13.13 -13.75
CA ILE A 259 3.20 13.03 -13.06
C ILE A 259 2.33 14.27 -13.30
N LYS A 260 2.91 15.48 -13.30
CA LYS A 260 2.17 16.72 -13.54
C LYS A 260 1.70 16.87 -14.98
N LYS A 261 2.55 16.53 -15.94
CA LYS A 261 2.28 16.69 -17.38
C LYS A 261 1.53 15.51 -17.97
N GLY A 262 1.74 14.32 -17.44
CA GLY A 262 0.96 13.15 -17.83
C GLY A 262 -0.44 13.26 -17.25
N ASN A 263 -1.46 12.84 -18.00
CA ASN A 263 -2.80 12.58 -17.48
C ASN A 263 -2.82 11.34 -16.57
N VAL A 264 -1.85 11.25 -15.65
CA VAL A 264 -1.68 10.17 -14.69
C VAL A 264 -2.59 10.45 -13.51
N LYS A 265 -3.29 9.42 -13.03
CA LYS A 265 -4.12 9.58 -11.85
C LYS A 265 -3.24 9.85 -10.63
N THR A 266 -3.63 10.84 -9.84
CA THR A 266 -2.96 11.15 -8.57
C THR A 266 -3.89 10.91 -7.39
N LEU A 267 -3.30 10.76 -6.21
CA LEU A 267 -4.01 10.71 -4.94
C LEU A 267 -3.53 11.87 -4.07
N LYS A 268 -4.41 12.42 -3.22
CA LYS A 268 -4.04 13.44 -2.23
C LYS A 268 -2.84 13.06 -1.35
N CYS A 269 -2.63 11.77 -1.11
CA CYS A 269 -1.46 11.30 -0.34
C CYS A 269 -0.13 11.41 -1.12
N MET A 270 -0.16 11.64 -2.42
CA MET A 270 1.06 11.90 -3.22
C MET A 270 1.48 13.38 -3.13
N GLY A 271 0.58 14.28 -2.73
CA GLY A 271 0.87 15.72 -2.64
C GLY A 271 0.57 16.51 -3.92
N PHE A 272 -0.26 15.93 -4.81
CA PHE A 272 -0.87 16.56 -5.98
C PHE A 272 -2.36 16.77 -5.73
#